data_AF-A0A1Z4JF77-F1
#
_entry.id   AF-A0A1Z4JF77-F1
#
_cell.length_a   1.000
_cell.length_b   1.000
_cell.length_c   1.000
_cell.angle_alpha   90.00
_cell.angle_beta   90.00
_cell.angle_gamma   90.00
#
_symmetry.space_group_name_H-M   'P 1'
#
loop_
_entity.id
_entity.type
_entity.pdbx_description
1 polymer ?
#
loop_
_entity_poly.entity_id
_entity_poly.type
_entity_poly.pdbx_seq_one_letter_code
_entity_poly.pdbx_strand_id
1 'polypeptide(L)'
;MSPFLFVTDLDHTLVGDDFAHEALNEWLLEARSHGSKIVYSTGRSLALYRELAAEAPLFEPDLLIAAVGTAIYTDLAGEPDATWSEKLKIGWNVEQVRSTTAHFADLVLQPDTEQSEFKVSFFLTEEAAIEVLPQLELLLTQQGLDVQLIYSSGRDLDILPRHANKGSALTFVRQTLNFAPEATIVCGDSGNDIALFAVGEERGIIVGNAQAELLAWHRDHPIPHHYLAQSHCAAGILEGLKYFGFQ
;
A
#
# COMPACT_ATOMS: atom_id res chain seq x y z
N MET A 1 0.92 8.73 25.45
CA MET A 1 -0.15 8.16 24.59
C MET A 1 -0.19 6.66 24.78
N SER A 2 -1.36 6.01 24.62
CA SER A 2 -1.40 4.55 24.48
C SER A 2 -0.70 4.16 23.17
N PRO A 3 0.09 3.07 23.15
CA PRO A 3 0.75 2.61 21.93
C PRO A 3 -0.24 2.38 20.79
N PHE A 4 0.13 2.78 19.58
CA PHE A 4 -0.63 2.52 18.36
C PHE A 4 0.28 2.01 17.25
N LEU A 5 -0.32 1.39 16.23
CA LEU A 5 0.34 1.02 15.00
C LEU A 5 0.05 2.10 13.94
N PHE A 6 1.08 2.76 13.45
CA PHE A 6 0.97 3.74 12.38
C PHE A 6 1.44 3.11 11.07
N VAL A 7 0.56 3.08 10.08
CA VAL A 7 0.84 2.53 8.75
C VAL A 7 0.56 3.59 7.71
N THR A 8 1.54 3.90 6.85
CA THR A 8 1.37 4.94 5.84
C THR A 8 1.96 4.50 4.51
N ASP A 9 1.27 4.85 3.44
CA ASP A 9 1.92 4.95 2.14
C ASP A 9 2.98 6.05 2.12
N LEU A 10 3.87 6.01 1.12
CA LEU A 10 5.00 6.91 1.00
C LEU A 10 4.74 7.99 -0.04
N ASP A 11 4.70 7.63 -1.32
CA ASP A 11 4.60 8.57 -2.43
C ASP A 11 3.27 9.33 -2.39
N HIS A 12 3.30 10.66 -2.44
CA HIS A 12 2.11 11.51 -2.36
C HIS A 12 1.28 11.38 -1.06
N THR A 13 1.71 10.55 -0.10
CA THR A 13 1.08 10.38 1.22
C THR A 13 1.97 10.90 2.33
N LEU A 14 3.12 10.26 2.58
CA LEU A 14 4.10 10.75 3.55
C LEU A 14 5.07 11.75 2.91
N VAL A 15 5.48 11.47 1.67
CA VAL A 15 6.45 12.25 0.88
C VAL A 15 5.71 13.18 -0.07
N GLY A 16 6.13 14.45 -0.12
CA GLY A 16 5.60 15.46 -1.05
C GLY A 16 5.46 16.87 -0.44
N ASP A 17 5.53 16.99 0.89
CA ASP A 17 5.61 18.27 1.61
C ASP A 17 6.72 18.19 2.68
N ASP A 18 7.89 18.75 2.35
CA ASP A 18 9.10 18.61 3.18
C ASP A 18 8.95 19.24 4.58
N PHE A 19 8.18 20.33 4.72
CA PHE A 19 8.04 21.02 6.00
C PHE A 19 7.15 20.24 6.97
N ALA A 20 6.00 19.75 6.48
CA ALA A 20 5.11 18.95 7.30
C ALA A 20 5.69 17.57 7.63
N HIS A 21 6.54 17.03 6.75
CA HIS A 21 7.23 15.76 6.97
C HIS A 21 8.16 15.82 8.19
N GLU A 22 8.97 16.87 8.34
CA GLU A 22 9.87 17.01 9.50
C GLU A 22 9.08 16.99 10.83
N ALA A 23 8.01 17.78 10.93
CA ALA A 23 7.15 17.81 12.12
C ALA A 23 6.48 16.45 12.39
N LEU A 24 6.02 15.76 11.36
CA LEU A 24 5.45 14.43 11.48
C LEU A 24 6.50 13.40 11.96
N ASN A 25 7.74 13.48 11.45
CA ASN A 25 8.81 12.59 11.88
C ASN A 25 9.15 12.76 13.35
N GLU A 26 9.29 14.00 13.82
CA GLU A 26 9.53 14.27 15.25
C GLU A 26 8.44 13.62 16.11
N TRP A 27 7.18 13.81 15.72
CA TRP A 27 6.03 13.24 16.42
C TRP A 27 6.01 11.70 16.39
N LEU A 28 6.28 11.09 15.24
CA LEU A 28 6.31 9.63 15.10
C LEU A 28 7.47 9.00 15.89
N LEU A 29 8.64 9.64 15.93
CA LEU A 29 9.78 9.20 16.72
C LEU A 29 9.49 9.28 18.22
N GLU A 30 8.82 10.35 18.68
CA GLU A 30 8.34 10.45 20.06
C GLU A 30 7.33 9.34 20.38
N ALA A 31 6.32 9.15 19.53
CA ALA A 31 5.32 8.09 19.69
C ALA A 31 5.95 6.69 19.72
N ARG A 32 6.97 6.45 18.88
CA ARG A 32 7.76 5.20 18.85
C ARG A 32 8.51 4.97 20.16
N SER A 33 9.06 6.02 20.77
CA SER A 33 9.71 5.94 22.09
C SER A 33 8.74 5.52 23.21
N HIS A 34 7.43 5.73 23.01
CA HIS A 34 6.36 5.30 23.91
C HIS A 34 5.73 3.94 23.54
N GLY A 35 6.35 3.19 22.63
CA GLY A 35 5.95 1.82 22.28
C GLY A 35 5.05 1.72 21.05
N SER A 36 4.74 2.83 20.39
CA SER A 36 4.06 2.80 19.09
C SER A 36 4.98 2.19 18.01
N LYS A 37 4.39 1.70 16.92
CA LYS A 37 5.12 1.06 15.82
C LYS A 37 4.83 1.77 14.51
N ILE A 38 5.88 2.02 13.73
CA ILE A 38 5.81 2.72 12.45
C ILE A 38 6.05 1.73 11.33
N VAL A 39 5.10 1.64 10.39
CA VAL A 39 5.17 0.76 9.23
C VAL A 39 4.98 1.59 7.97
N TYR A 40 5.90 1.46 7.03
CA TYR A 40 5.70 2.01 5.70
C TYR A 40 5.05 0.95 4.80
N SER A 41 4.02 1.33 4.04
CA SER A 41 3.28 0.45 3.15
C SER A 41 3.23 1.03 1.74
N THR A 42 4.20 0.65 0.92
CA THR A 42 4.46 1.29 -0.39
C THR A 42 4.23 0.33 -1.56
N GLY A 43 3.90 0.90 -2.72
CA GLY A 43 3.92 0.17 -4.00
C GLY A 43 5.32 -0.16 -4.51
N ARG A 44 6.34 0.55 -4.02
CA ARG A 44 7.75 0.37 -4.38
C ARG A 44 8.30 -0.99 -3.95
N SER A 45 9.20 -1.54 -4.76
CA SER A 45 10.06 -2.65 -4.32
C SER A 45 11.05 -2.20 -3.24
N LEU A 46 11.71 -3.15 -2.55
CA LEU A 46 12.73 -2.82 -1.54
C LEU A 46 13.85 -1.94 -2.12
N ALA A 47 14.27 -2.20 -3.37
CA ALA A 47 15.29 -1.41 -4.04
C ALA A 47 14.86 0.05 -4.23
N LEU A 48 13.66 0.26 -4.77
CA LEU A 48 13.09 1.59 -5.02
C LEU A 48 12.72 2.32 -3.73
N TYR A 49 12.36 1.59 -2.67
CA TYR A 49 12.20 2.14 -1.33
C TYR A 49 13.55 2.66 -0.78
N ARG A 50 14.64 1.91 -0.93
CA ARG A 50 15.97 2.35 -0.47
C ARG A 50 16.46 3.59 -1.22
N GLU A 51 16.16 3.69 -2.52
CA GLU A 51 16.42 4.90 -3.30
C GLU A 51 15.64 6.09 -2.73
N LEU A 52 14.33 5.93 -2.50
CA LEU A 52 13.50 6.98 -1.89
C LEU A 52 14.01 7.37 -0.49
N ALA A 53 14.38 6.40 0.34
CA ALA A 53 14.90 6.65 1.69
C ALA A 53 16.27 7.37 1.70
N ALA A 54 17.01 7.35 0.58
CA ALA A 54 18.24 8.12 0.42
C ALA A 54 17.98 9.58 0.00
N GLU A 55 16.81 9.87 -0.57
CA GLU A 55 16.46 11.17 -1.16
C GLU A 55 15.46 11.97 -0.31
N ALA A 56 14.58 11.28 0.41
CA ALA A 56 13.58 11.86 1.30
C ALA A 56 13.99 11.72 2.77
N PRO A 57 13.51 12.58 3.67
CA PRO A 57 13.85 12.53 5.09
C PRO A 57 13.12 11.39 5.83
N LEU A 58 13.18 10.17 5.32
CA LEU A 58 12.57 8.99 5.95
C LEU A 58 13.49 8.43 7.05
N PHE A 59 12.96 8.25 8.25
CA PHE A 59 13.62 7.41 9.24
C PHE A 59 13.28 5.94 9.01
N GLU A 60 14.14 5.04 9.51
CA GLU A 60 13.93 3.60 9.37
C GLU A 60 12.68 3.12 10.12
N PRO A 61 11.69 2.52 9.41
CA PRO A 61 10.45 2.06 10.03
C PRO A 61 10.70 0.81 10.89
N ASP A 62 9.75 0.44 11.75
CA ASP A 62 9.81 -0.84 12.44
C ASP A 62 9.59 -2.03 11.48
N LEU A 63 8.76 -1.86 10.44
CA LEU A 63 8.61 -2.81 9.33
C LEU A 63 8.34 -2.08 8.02
N LEU A 64 8.65 -2.73 6.90
CA LEU A 64 8.28 -2.30 5.56
C LEU A 64 7.35 -3.32 4.91
N ILE A 65 6.17 -2.87 4.51
CA ILE A 65 5.29 -3.56 3.57
C ILE A 65 5.61 -2.97 2.19
N ALA A 66 6.26 -3.75 1.33
CA ALA A 66 6.71 -3.33 0.00
C ALA A 66 5.90 -4.01 -1.11
N ALA A 67 6.07 -3.52 -2.34
CA ALA A 67 5.50 -4.10 -3.55
C ALA A 67 3.97 -4.32 -3.43
N VAL A 68 3.25 -3.31 -2.93
CA VAL A 68 1.79 -3.36 -2.74
C VAL A 68 1.35 -4.48 -1.78
N GLY A 69 2.20 -4.82 -0.82
CA GLY A 69 1.90 -5.85 0.17
C GLY A 69 2.32 -7.26 -0.20
N THR A 70 3.08 -7.45 -1.28
CA THR A 70 3.58 -8.77 -1.65
C THR A 70 4.88 -9.16 -0.94
N ALA A 71 5.53 -8.21 -0.26
CA ALA A 71 6.72 -8.45 0.53
C ALA A 71 6.65 -7.69 1.86
N ILE A 72 7.05 -8.34 2.96
CA ILE A 72 7.08 -7.74 4.30
C ILE A 72 8.49 -7.92 4.85
N TYR A 73 9.14 -6.84 5.24
CA TYR A 73 10.50 -6.84 5.78
C TYR A 73 10.48 -6.39 7.24
N THR A 74 10.98 -7.23 8.13
CA THR A 74 11.28 -6.89 9.54
C THR A 74 12.72 -6.43 9.72
N ASP A 75 13.59 -6.76 8.76
CA ASP A 75 14.96 -6.30 8.63
C ASP A 75 15.15 -5.86 7.18
N LEU A 76 15.44 -4.58 6.97
CA LEU A 76 15.62 -4.02 5.64
C LEU A 76 16.87 -4.54 4.93
N ALA A 77 17.81 -5.18 5.62
CA ALA A 77 18.97 -5.85 5.02
C ALA A 77 18.71 -7.33 4.71
N GLY A 78 17.60 -7.88 5.20
CA GLY A 78 17.25 -9.29 5.10
C GLY A 78 16.31 -9.63 3.94
N GLU A 79 15.84 -10.87 3.98
CA GLU A 79 14.82 -11.41 3.08
C GLU A 79 13.41 -11.08 3.56
N PRO A 80 12.39 -11.10 2.68
CA PRO A 80 11.01 -10.92 3.09
C PRO A 80 10.55 -12.05 4.02
N ASP A 81 9.53 -11.76 4.84
CA ASP A 81 8.94 -12.72 5.78
C ASP A 81 8.50 -13.99 5.05
N ALA A 82 9.09 -15.12 5.46
CA ALA A 82 8.86 -16.41 4.82
C ALA A 82 7.43 -16.92 5.05
N THR A 83 6.84 -16.63 6.22
CA THR A 83 5.47 -17.05 6.54
C THR A 83 4.46 -16.33 5.65
N TRP A 84 4.69 -15.04 5.40
CA TRP A 84 3.90 -14.27 4.44
C TRP A 84 4.08 -14.80 3.02
N SER A 85 5.33 -14.99 2.58
CA SER A 85 5.65 -15.50 1.24
C SER A 85 4.99 -16.85 0.94
N GLU A 86 4.98 -17.79 1.91
CA GLU A 86 4.29 -19.08 1.72
C GLU A 86 2.77 -18.95 1.55
N LYS A 87 2.13 -17.98 2.22
CA LYS A 87 0.68 -17.73 2.03
C LYS A 87 0.39 -17.22 0.62
N LEU A 88 1.29 -16.43 0.05
CA LEU A 88 1.11 -15.83 -1.28
C LEU A 88 1.23 -16.83 -2.43
N LYS A 89 1.84 -18.00 -2.21
CA LYS A 89 1.98 -19.06 -3.23
C LYS A 89 0.66 -19.73 -3.61
N ILE A 90 -0.37 -19.63 -2.76
CA ILE A 90 -1.64 -20.34 -2.97
C ILE A 90 -2.37 -19.70 -4.16
N GLY A 91 -2.65 -20.51 -5.18
CA GLY A 91 -3.35 -20.05 -6.40
C GLY A 91 -2.52 -19.15 -7.32
N TRP A 92 -1.22 -19.01 -7.07
CA TRP A 92 -0.33 -18.11 -7.81
C TRP A 92 0.66 -18.86 -8.71
N ASN A 93 0.88 -18.33 -9.92
CA ASN A 93 1.95 -18.76 -10.82
C ASN A 93 2.39 -17.59 -11.70
N VAL A 94 3.54 -17.00 -11.36
CA VAL A 94 4.07 -15.80 -12.05
C VAL A 94 4.35 -16.04 -13.54
N GLU A 95 4.81 -17.22 -13.94
CA GLU A 95 5.10 -17.52 -15.35
C GLU A 95 3.82 -17.64 -16.16
N GLN A 96 2.76 -18.18 -15.55
CA GLN A 96 1.46 -18.27 -16.20
C GLN A 96 0.80 -16.89 -16.33
N VAL A 97 0.96 -16.01 -15.33
CA VAL A 97 0.55 -14.60 -15.42
C VAL A 97 1.31 -13.89 -16.54
N ARG A 98 2.65 -14.02 -16.60
CA ARG A 98 3.50 -13.40 -17.64
C ARG A 98 3.14 -13.88 -19.04
N SER A 99 2.94 -15.19 -19.22
CA SER A 99 2.56 -15.74 -20.53
C SER A 99 1.16 -15.30 -20.96
N THR A 100 0.21 -15.21 -20.03
CA THR A 100 -1.15 -14.72 -20.32
C THR A 100 -1.16 -13.25 -20.71
N THR A 101 -0.46 -12.42 -19.96
CA THR A 101 -0.39 -10.97 -20.20
C THR A 101 0.33 -10.61 -21.50
N ALA A 102 1.26 -11.45 -21.98
CA ALA A 102 1.93 -11.26 -23.27
C ALA A 102 0.98 -11.28 -24.49
N HIS A 103 -0.28 -11.71 -24.32
CA HIS A 103 -1.30 -11.67 -25.36
C HIS A 103 -2.02 -10.32 -25.48
N PHE A 104 -1.80 -9.39 -24.56
CA PHE A 104 -2.44 -8.08 -24.54
C PHE A 104 -1.44 -7.01 -25.01
N ALA A 105 -1.68 -6.42 -26.18
CA ALA A 105 -0.75 -5.47 -26.79
C ALA A 105 -0.68 -4.13 -26.05
N ASP A 106 -1.75 -3.76 -25.34
CA ASP A 106 -1.85 -2.51 -24.57
C ASP A 106 -1.11 -2.57 -23.23
N LEU A 107 -0.74 -3.76 -22.76
CA LEU A 107 0.03 -3.94 -21.52
C LEU A 107 1.52 -3.71 -21.78
N VAL A 108 2.04 -2.59 -21.28
CA VAL A 108 3.47 -2.27 -21.37
C VAL A 108 4.14 -2.64 -20.05
N LEU A 109 5.09 -3.57 -20.04
CA LEU A 109 5.80 -3.95 -18.81
C LEU A 109 6.48 -2.74 -18.16
N GLN A 110 6.32 -2.62 -16.84
CA GLN A 110 7.13 -1.72 -16.02
C GLN A 110 8.57 -2.25 -15.88
N PRO A 111 9.56 -1.40 -15.51
CA PRO A 111 10.94 -1.82 -15.33
C PRO A 111 11.12 -3.04 -14.41
N ASP A 112 12.21 -3.78 -14.58
CA ASP A 112 12.50 -4.99 -13.78
C ASP A 112 12.52 -4.73 -12.26
N THR A 113 12.85 -3.50 -11.84
CA THR A 113 12.81 -3.07 -10.44
C THR A 113 11.41 -3.04 -9.82
N GLU A 114 10.35 -3.07 -10.64
CA GLU A 114 8.94 -3.13 -10.24
C GLU A 114 8.35 -4.54 -10.29
N GLN A 115 9.13 -5.52 -10.76
CA GLN A 115 8.71 -6.91 -10.91
C GLN A 115 9.21 -7.75 -9.73
N SER A 116 8.44 -8.76 -9.30
CA SER A 116 8.87 -9.71 -8.28
C SER A 116 8.24 -11.10 -8.46
N GLU A 117 8.56 -12.06 -7.58
CA GLU A 117 7.94 -13.39 -7.57
C GLU A 117 6.41 -13.30 -7.44
N PHE A 118 5.89 -12.32 -6.70
CA PHE A 118 4.46 -12.17 -6.37
C PHE A 118 3.82 -10.90 -6.94
N LYS A 119 4.51 -10.20 -7.86
CA LYS A 119 4.01 -8.96 -8.49
C LYS A 119 4.45 -8.91 -9.95
N VAL A 120 3.48 -8.74 -10.86
CA VAL A 120 3.74 -8.43 -12.28
C VAL A 120 3.07 -7.11 -12.62
N SER A 121 3.86 -6.13 -13.03
CA SER A 121 3.44 -4.72 -13.11
C SER A 121 3.50 -4.20 -14.54
N PHE A 122 2.48 -3.46 -14.97
CA PHE A 122 2.34 -2.88 -16.29
C PHE A 122 1.93 -1.40 -16.23
N PHE A 123 2.22 -0.67 -17.30
CA PHE A 123 1.53 0.56 -17.64
C PHE A 123 0.37 0.21 -18.60
N LEU A 124 -0.80 0.79 -18.33
CA LEU A 124 -2.04 0.62 -19.08
C LEU A 124 -2.85 1.92 -19.03
N THR A 125 -3.21 2.48 -20.18
CA THR A 125 -3.97 3.74 -20.21
C THR A 125 -5.42 3.54 -19.74
N GLU A 126 -6.05 4.61 -19.24
CA GLU A 126 -7.44 4.55 -18.77
C GLU A 126 -8.40 4.05 -19.85
N GLU A 127 -8.21 4.46 -21.11
CA GLU A 127 -9.08 4.05 -22.22
C GLU A 127 -8.98 2.54 -22.47
N ALA A 128 -7.76 2.00 -22.46
CA ALA A 128 -7.53 0.57 -22.67
C ALA A 128 -7.99 -0.27 -21.47
N ALA A 129 -7.87 0.26 -20.25
CA ALA A 129 -8.24 -0.43 -19.02
C ALA A 129 -9.71 -0.90 -19.00
N ILE A 130 -10.61 -0.13 -19.61
CA ILE A 130 -12.05 -0.44 -19.70
C ILE A 130 -12.29 -1.80 -20.37
N GLU A 131 -11.52 -2.12 -21.42
CA GLU A 131 -11.67 -3.37 -22.17
C GLU A 131 -10.72 -4.47 -21.70
N VAL A 132 -9.49 -4.10 -21.34
CA VAL A 132 -8.41 -5.05 -21.01
C VAL A 132 -8.64 -5.73 -19.66
N LEU A 133 -8.97 -4.97 -18.61
CA LEU A 133 -9.04 -5.52 -17.25
C LEU A 133 -10.07 -6.64 -17.10
N PRO A 134 -11.33 -6.51 -17.58
CA PRO A 134 -12.33 -7.59 -17.46
C PRO A 134 -11.94 -8.85 -18.23
N GLN A 135 -11.31 -8.70 -19.40
CA GLN A 135 -10.86 -9.82 -20.22
C GLN A 135 -9.67 -10.54 -19.58
N LEU A 136 -8.71 -9.78 -19.07
CA LEU A 136 -7.54 -10.30 -18.38
C LEU A 136 -7.94 -11.07 -17.12
N GLU A 137 -8.79 -10.50 -16.28
CA GLU A 137 -9.27 -11.17 -15.05
C GLU A 137 -10.00 -12.48 -15.38
N LEU A 138 -10.87 -12.46 -16.39
CA LEU A 138 -11.58 -13.65 -16.85
C LEU A 138 -10.61 -14.75 -17.32
N LEU A 139 -9.62 -14.39 -18.13
CA LEU A 139 -8.67 -15.35 -18.69
C LEU A 139 -7.77 -15.97 -17.62
N LEU A 140 -7.26 -15.16 -16.68
CA LEU A 140 -6.45 -15.64 -15.56
C LEU A 140 -7.28 -16.59 -14.66
N THR A 141 -8.54 -16.25 -14.41
CA THR A 141 -9.46 -17.09 -13.62
C THR A 141 -9.76 -18.42 -14.32
N GLN A 142 -10.01 -18.40 -15.64
CA GLN A 142 -10.25 -19.63 -16.43
C GLN A 142 -9.05 -20.56 -16.45
N GLN A 143 -7.85 -20.02 -16.27
CA GLN A 143 -6.61 -20.76 -16.16
C GLN A 143 -6.35 -21.33 -14.76
N GLY A 144 -7.26 -21.11 -13.81
CA GLY A 144 -7.16 -21.60 -12.44
C GLY A 144 -6.26 -20.76 -11.54
N LEU A 145 -5.88 -19.56 -11.96
CA LEU A 145 -5.13 -18.62 -11.14
C LEU A 145 -6.07 -17.85 -10.22
N ASP A 146 -5.67 -17.67 -8.97
CA ASP A 146 -6.37 -16.82 -8.00
C ASP A 146 -5.57 -15.55 -7.77
N VAL A 147 -5.92 -14.53 -8.57
CA VAL A 147 -5.18 -13.27 -8.68
C VAL A 147 -6.10 -12.08 -8.45
N GLN A 148 -5.54 -10.94 -8.09
CA GLN A 148 -6.22 -9.65 -8.13
C GLN A 148 -5.47 -8.68 -9.03
N LEU A 149 -6.23 -7.76 -9.63
CA LEU A 149 -5.72 -6.69 -10.49
C LEU A 149 -5.91 -5.39 -9.70
N ILE A 150 -4.83 -4.69 -9.40
CA ILE A 150 -4.84 -3.39 -8.76
C ILE A 150 -4.48 -2.36 -9.82
N TYR A 151 -5.45 -1.53 -10.20
CA TYR A 151 -5.25 -0.43 -11.13
C TYR A 151 -5.29 0.89 -10.37
N SER A 152 -4.27 1.72 -10.54
CA SER A 152 -4.09 2.97 -9.80
C SER A 152 -3.51 4.09 -10.66
N SER A 153 -3.74 5.33 -10.25
CA SER A 153 -3.15 6.54 -10.85
C SER A 153 -3.45 6.69 -12.34
N GLY A 154 -4.55 6.11 -12.82
CA GLY A 154 -4.95 6.11 -14.24
C GLY A 154 -3.91 5.49 -15.20
N ARG A 155 -2.99 4.68 -14.68
CA ARG A 155 -1.86 4.18 -15.47
C ARG A 155 -1.30 2.84 -15.01
N ASP A 156 -1.14 2.65 -13.71
CA ASP A 156 -0.36 1.54 -13.18
C ASP A 156 -1.27 0.35 -12.92
N LEU A 157 -0.90 -0.82 -13.45
CA LEU A 157 -1.59 -2.08 -13.23
C LEU A 157 -0.64 -3.08 -12.56
N ASP A 158 -1.01 -3.52 -11.36
CA ASP A 158 -0.33 -4.59 -10.64
C ASP A 158 -1.19 -5.86 -10.62
N ILE A 159 -0.61 -6.98 -11.04
CA ILE A 159 -1.23 -8.30 -10.94
C ILE A 159 -0.54 -9.06 -9.81
N LEU A 160 -1.33 -9.40 -8.79
CA LEU A 160 -0.86 -9.99 -7.53
C LEU A 160 -1.65 -11.27 -7.22
N PRO A 161 -1.14 -12.16 -6.33
CA PRO A 161 -1.97 -13.18 -5.70
C PRO A 161 -3.24 -12.55 -5.08
N ARG A 162 -4.38 -13.25 -5.12
CA ARG A 162 -5.68 -12.74 -4.62
C ARG A 162 -5.65 -12.26 -3.16
N HIS A 163 -4.75 -12.82 -2.37
CA HIS A 163 -4.59 -12.48 -0.95
C HIS A 163 -3.49 -11.45 -0.69
N ALA A 164 -2.77 -10.97 -1.71
CA ALA A 164 -1.68 -10.00 -1.58
C ALA A 164 -2.15 -8.57 -1.89
N ASN A 165 -2.37 -7.75 -0.88
CA ASN A 165 -2.52 -6.30 -1.02
C ASN A 165 -2.04 -5.61 0.26
N LYS A 166 -2.00 -4.28 0.26
CA LYS A 166 -1.58 -3.51 1.44
C LYS A 166 -2.44 -3.80 2.69
N GLY A 167 -3.74 -4.03 2.53
CA GLY A 167 -4.67 -4.33 3.63
C GLY A 167 -4.49 -5.71 4.27
N SER A 168 -4.28 -6.75 3.46
CA SER A 168 -4.01 -8.10 3.97
C SER A 168 -2.63 -8.20 4.61
N ALA A 169 -1.63 -7.53 4.03
CA ALA A 169 -0.30 -7.38 4.62
C ALA A 169 -0.36 -6.61 5.95
N LEU A 170 -1.12 -5.51 6.01
CA LEU A 170 -1.41 -4.78 7.25
C LEU A 170 -2.01 -5.72 8.30
N THR A 171 -3.03 -6.49 7.95
CA THR A 171 -3.66 -7.44 8.88
C THR A 171 -2.64 -8.43 9.44
N PHE A 172 -1.78 -8.97 8.58
CA PHE A 172 -0.71 -9.88 8.99
C PHE A 172 0.28 -9.21 9.95
N VAL A 173 0.78 -8.01 9.60
CA VAL A 173 1.71 -7.24 10.45
C VAL A 173 1.08 -6.90 11.79
N ARG A 174 -0.16 -6.39 11.77
CA ARG A 174 -0.91 -6.01 12.97
C ARG A 174 -1.08 -7.18 13.93
N GLN A 175 -1.43 -8.37 13.42
CA GLN A 175 -1.53 -9.59 14.22
C GLN A 175 -0.18 -10.02 14.80
N THR A 176 0.88 -9.98 14.00
CA THR A 176 2.25 -10.30 14.46
C THR A 176 2.73 -9.37 15.57
N LEU A 177 2.38 -8.08 15.49
CA LEU A 177 2.72 -7.07 16.50
C LEU A 177 1.72 -6.97 17.66
N ASN A 178 0.61 -7.72 17.62
CA ASN A 178 -0.45 -7.71 18.62
C ASN A 178 -1.12 -6.33 18.86
N PHE A 179 -1.33 -5.56 17.79
CA PHE A 179 -2.14 -4.33 17.86
C PHE A 179 -3.62 -4.60 17.53
N ALA A 180 -4.51 -3.90 18.21
CA ALA A 180 -5.94 -3.93 17.89
C ALA A 180 -6.22 -3.05 16.64
N PRO A 181 -7.23 -3.38 15.81
CA PRO A 181 -7.62 -2.53 14.67
C PRO A 181 -7.89 -1.09 15.10
N GLU A 182 -8.62 -0.89 16.19
CA GLU A 182 -8.99 0.41 16.75
C GLU A 182 -7.80 1.13 17.40
N ALA A 183 -6.63 0.49 17.48
CA ALA A 183 -5.35 1.09 17.89
C ALA A 183 -4.37 1.19 16.71
N THR A 184 -4.88 1.14 15.48
CA THR A 184 -4.10 1.24 14.25
C THR A 184 -4.60 2.43 13.43
N ILE A 185 -3.68 3.13 12.79
CA ILE A 185 -3.93 4.27 11.92
C ILE A 185 -3.34 3.93 10.55
N VAL A 186 -4.12 4.13 9.50
CA VAL A 186 -3.70 3.93 8.11
C VAL A 186 -3.78 5.23 7.32
N CYS A 187 -2.78 5.50 6.49
CA CYS A 187 -2.73 6.69 5.63
C CYS A 187 -2.46 6.28 4.17
N GLY A 188 -3.11 6.93 3.21
CA GLY A 188 -2.95 6.64 1.79
C GLY A 188 -3.60 7.68 0.88
N ASP A 189 -3.30 7.62 -0.41
CA ASP A 189 -3.73 8.59 -1.42
C ASP A 189 -4.36 7.94 -2.67
N SER A 190 -4.06 6.68 -3.00
CA SER A 190 -4.36 6.13 -4.33
C SER A 190 -5.10 4.79 -4.32
N GLY A 191 -5.39 4.26 -5.51
CA GLY A 191 -6.11 3.00 -5.68
C GLY A 191 -5.47 1.80 -4.98
N ASN A 192 -4.14 1.75 -4.89
CA ASN A 192 -3.44 0.66 -4.21
C ASN A 192 -3.56 0.71 -2.67
N ASP A 193 -4.05 1.83 -2.13
CA ASP A 193 -4.31 2.04 -0.71
C ASP A 193 -5.75 1.69 -0.32
N ILE A 194 -6.67 1.52 -1.27
CA ILE A 194 -8.07 1.16 -0.98
C ILE A 194 -8.15 -0.01 0.01
N ALA A 195 -7.27 -1.01 -0.16
CA ALA A 195 -7.22 -2.16 0.74
C ALA A 195 -6.85 -1.82 2.18
N LEU A 196 -6.05 -0.77 2.43
CA LEU A 196 -5.77 -0.30 3.79
C LEU A 196 -7.03 0.20 4.50
N PHE A 197 -7.92 0.86 3.75
CA PHE A 197 -9.17 1.43 4.25
C PHE A 197 -10.33 0.42 4.26
N ALA A 198 -10.27 -0.62 3.45
CA ALA A 198 -11.33 -1.63 3.36
C ALA A 198 -11.28 -2.69 4.47
N VAL A 199 -10.24 -2.67 5.31
CA VAL A 199 -9.98 -3.68 6.32
C VAL A 199 -10.40 -3.18 7.70
N GLY A 200 -11.05 -4.05 8.46
CA GLY A 200 -11.23 -3.95 9.91
C GLY A 200 -11.90 -2.67 10.43
N GLU A 201 -11.31 -2.12 11.49
CA GLU A 201 -11.80 -0.91 12.20
C GLU A 201 -10.65 0.09 12.43
N GLU A 202 -9.61 0.01 11.60
CA GLU A 202 -8.45 0.87 11.59
C GLU A 202 -8.84 2.32 11.30
N ARG A 203 -8.26 3.30 12.02
CA ARG A 203 -8.54 4.72 11.74
C ARG A 203 -7.88 5.12 10.42
N GLY A 204 -8.68 5.49 9.43
CA GLY A 204 -8.19 5.88 8.10
C GLY A 204 -7.98 7.38 7.98
N ILE A 205 -6.85 7.79 7.41
CA ILE A 205 -6.59 9.17 6.98
C ILE A 205 -6.35 9.16 5.46
N ILE A 206 -7.28 9.76 4.72
CA ILE A 206 -7.13 9.99 3.28
C ILE A 206 -6.60 11.41 3.12
N VAL A 207 -5.41 11.56 2.54
CA VAL A 207 -4.77 12.88 2.37
C VAL A 207 -5.51 13.74 1.34
N GLY A 208 -5.45 15.07 1.46
CA GLY A 208 -6.24 15.98 0.64
C GLY A 208 -5.91 15.95 -0.86
N ASN A 209 -4.75 15.41 -1.23
CA ASN A 209 -4.32 15.18 -2.62
C ASN A 209 -4.60 13.74 -3.11
N ALA A 210 -5.50 13.00 -2.47
CA ALA A 210 -5.87 11.66 -2.90
C ALA A 210 -6.43 11.61 -4.32
N GLN A 211 -6.11 10.52 -5.02
CA GLN A 211 -6.52 10.24 -6.39
C GLN A 211 -8.01 9.93 -6.50
N ALA A 212 -8.55 10.12 -7.70
CA ALA A 212 -9.99 10.03 -7.96
C ALA A 212 -10.58 8.66 -7.61
N GLU A 213 -9.83 7.57 -7.80
CA GLU A 213 -10.28 6.21 -7.50
C GLU A 213 -10.46 5.97 -6.00
N LEU A 214 -9.57 6.47 -5.15
CA LEU A 214 -9.71 6.35 -3.69
C LEU A 214 -10.86 7.22 -3.17
N LEU A 215 -10.98 8.44 -3.69
CA LEU A 215 -12.08 9.35 -3.34
C LEU A 215 -13.45 8.78 -3.76
N ALA A 216 -13.53 8.20 -4.96
CA ALA A 216 -14.74 7.53 -5.45
C ALA A 216 -15.09 6.33 -4.56
N TRP A 217 -14.11 5.48 -4.26
CA TRP A 217 -14.31 4.35 -3.35
C TRP A 217 -14.80 4.80 -1.97
N HIS A 218 -14.17 5.81 -1.37
CA HIS A 218 -14.54 6.30 -0.04
C HIS A 218 -15.97 6.88 0.00
N ARG A 219 -16.37 7.64 -1.03
CA ARG A 219 -17.74 8.15 -1.16
C ARG A 219 -18.76 7.03 -1.21
N ASP A 220 -18.45 5.95 -1.91
CA ASP A 220 -19.35 4.82 -2.12
C ASP A 220 -19.33 3.85 -0.90
N HIS A 221 -18.32 3.97 -0.02
CA HIS A 221 -18.13 3.17 1.20
C HIS A 221 -17.89 4.07 2.43
N PRO A 222 -18.92 4.78 2.92
CA PRO A 222 -18.76 5.70 4.03
C PRO A 222 -18.46 4.95 5.33
N ILE A 223 -17.27 5.17 5.88
CA ILE A 223 -16.78 4.54 7.11
C ILE A 223 -16.56 5.61 8.18
N PRO A 224 -17.21 5.53 9.37
CA PRO A 224 -17.19 6.60 10.37
C PRO A 224 -15.80 6.92 10.96
N HIS A 225 -14.90 5.94 10.95
CA HIS A 225 -13.54 6.08 11.47
C HIS A 225 -12.51 6.43 10.38
N HIS A 226 -12.97 6.90 9.21
CA HIS A 226 -12.12 7.50 8.20
C HIS A 226 -12.25 9.02 8.22
N TYR A 227 -11.13 9.69 7.99
CA TYR A 227 -11.03 11.12 7.89
C TYR A 227 -10.47 11.50 6.53
N LEU A 228 -11.21 12.35 5.82
CA LEU A 228 -10.75 12.97 4.58
C LEU A 228 -10.13 14.34 4.93
N ALA A 229 -8.81 14.43 4.83
CA ALA A 229 -8.07 15.64 5.14
C ALA A 229 -8.23 16.71 4.06
N GLN A 230 -8.12 17.98 4.44
CA GLN A 230 -8.00 19.09 3.51
C GLN A 230 -6.54 19.32 3.08
N SER A 231 -5.61 19.11 4.01
CA SER A 231 -4.18 19.28 3.76
C SER A 231 -3.61 18.08 3.00
N HIS A 232 -2.55 18.34 2.24
CA HIS A 232 -1.90 17.33 1.39
C HIS A 232 -0.78 16.61 2.15
N CYS A 233 -0.43 15.41 1.69
CA CYS A 233 0.71 14.63 2.15
C CYS A 233 0.81 14.56 3.70
N ALA A 234 2.02 14.71 4.25
CA ALA A 234 2.29 14.70 5.69
C ALA A 234 1.46 15.72 6.49
N ALA A 235 1.10 16.88 5.90
CA ALA A 235 0.22 17.85 6.56
C ALA A 235 -1.19 17.29 6.74
N GLY A 236 -1.70 16.55 5.74
CA GLY A 236 -2.97 15.83 5.80
C GLY A 236 -2.96 14.74 6.87
N ILE A 237 -1.84 14.03 7.03
CA ILE A 237 -1.65 13.06 8.11
C ILE A 237 -1.74 13.76 9.47
N LEU A 238 -0.99 14.85 9.70
CA LEU A 238 -1.02 15.61 10.95
C LEU A 238 -2.43 16.13 11.27
N GLU A 239 -3.16 16.60 10.25
CA GLU A 239 -4.56 17.02 10.37
C GLU A 239 -5.46 15.87 10.84
N GLY A 240 -5.34 14.69 10.22
CA GLY A 240 -6.10 13.49 10.59
C GLY A 240 -5.74 12.96 11.98
N LEU A 241 -4.45 12.95 12.35
CA LEU A 241 -3.99 12.58 13.68
C LEU A 241 -4.65 13.47 14.74
N LYS A 242 -4.62 14.79 14.53
CA LYS A 242 -5.28 15.76 15.41
C LYS A 242 -6.79 15.52 15.49
N TYR A 243 -7.45 15.23 14.38
CA TYR A 243 -8.89 14.91 14.35
C TYR A 243 -9.22 13.69 15.23
N PHE A 244 -8.38 12.65 15.18
CA PHE A 244 -8.54 11.45 15.99
C PHE A 244 -8.06 11.60 17.44
N GLY A 245 -7.63 12.80 17.86
CA GLY A 245 -7.20 13.08 19.23
C GLY A 245 -5.76 12.65 19.54
N PHE A 246 -4.96 12.39 18.52
CA PHE A 246 -3.52 12.19 18.66
C PHE A 246 -2.86 13.59 18.69
N GLN A 247 -2.44 14.03 19.88
CA GLN A 247 -1.66 15.25 20.13
C GLN A 247 -0.36 14.90 20.84
#